data_AF-A0A7S1S3I3-F1
#
_entry.id   AF-A0A7S1S3I3-F1
#
_cell.length_a   1.000
_cell.length_b   1.000
_cell.length_c   1.000
_cell.angle_alpha   90.00
_cell.angle_beta   90.00
_cell.angle_gamma   90.00
#
_symmetry.space_group_name_H-M   'P 1'
#
loop_
_entity.id
_entity.type
_entity.pdbx_description
1 polymer ?
#
loop_
_entity_poly.entity_id
_entity_poly.type
_entity_poly.pdbx_seq_one_letter_code
_entity_poly.pdbx_strand_id
1 'polypeptide(L)'
;GASLATSLSVIPGVLVSGTMMKIEQWGDSEEGPGLYMNSAWKLIEVLVVLTTAVLMCGGHRPAPKRKQDLEGALHCCRPTVVPDWDEDGAKGAGWTAKVSALAERSMSVAELLGFYKGLGRDYMHDYEPGLHTTDDVVCQAIIPLSRGRHGGPAAFASASHEGRPDKMVTHNWRNLFRDLVAAVLSDALEETSFGLVAKLLETDVALLEGMLGERRSRKYWICAFCVNQHASICDRKGCPCNVPKHFDGTNCEMNKFDDMMCLLAVRSPAFSQLVAVDVAFDLFSRCWCIAEIAEGQRLGLVQQIQISSRHNFEASEEKLQNLDIQEMRAFYDKDRALILEKVKQQYGQEGGLDRFNAVMKSLLFNTGSGLLTAWRNLDASQQLGEAGRLMKWVAADNGRGRVWQLWDAQ
;
A
#
# COMPACT_ATOMS: atom_id res chain seq x y z
N GLY A 1 4.68 43.17 -36.94
CA GLY A 1 4.71 41.73 -37.25
C GLY A 1 6.03 41.18 -36.77
N ALA A 2 5.98 40.00 -36.13
CA ALA A 2 7.04 39.19 -35.51
C ALA A 2 8.40 39.20 -36.25
N SER A 3 9.55 38.92 -35.64
CA SER A 3 9.82 37.84 -34.68
C SER A 3 11.17 38.07 -33.99
N LEU A 4 11.23 37.87 -32.68
CA LEU A 4 12.46 37.77 -31.89
C LEU A 4 12.87 36.30 -31.82
N ALA A 5 14.10 36.04 -32.26
CA ALA A 5 14.79 34.78 -32.09
C ALA A 5 15.02 34.48 -30.61
N THR A 6 14.86 33.22 -30.20
CA THR A 6 15.54 32.72 -29.00
C THR A 6 15.97 31.28 -29.22
N SER A 7 17.28 31.09 -29.03
CA SER A 7 18.06 29.87 -29.11
C SER A 7 17.67 28.88 -28.01
N LEU A 8 17.44 27.62 -28.38
CA LEU A 8 17.38 26.49 -27.44
C LEU A 8 18.72 25.75 -27.46
N SER A 9 19.35 25.72 -26.29
CA SER A 9 20.60 25.02 -26.00
C SER A 9 20.41 23.50 -26.01
N VAL A 10 21.36 22.82 -26.64
CA VAL A 10 21.51 21.37 -26.75
C VAL A 10 21.86 20.75 -25.39
N ILE A 11 21.14 19.71 -24.98
CA ILE A 11 21.58 18.76 -23.94
C ILE A 11 22.17 17.53 -24.66
N PRO A 12 23.45 17.18 -24.46
CA PRO A 12 24.03 15.97 -25.05
C PRO A 12 23.93 14.79 -24.07
N GLY A 13 23.56 13.60 -24.59
CA GLY A 13 23.87 12.34 -23.92
C GLY A 13 22.70 11.36 -23.75
N VAL A 14 22.24 10.76 -24.85
CA VAL A 14 21.70 9.39 -24.82
C VAL A 14 22.31 8.65 -26.01
N LEU A 15 23.44 7.99 -25.77
CA LEU A 15 24.02 7.00 -26.66
C LEU A 15 23.23 5.71 -26.47
N VAL A 16 22.23 5.48 -27.33
CA VAL A 16 21.61 4.16 -27.46
C VAL A 16 22.62 3.28 -28.21
N SER A 17 23.29 2.41 -27.47
CA SER A 17 24.11 1.33 -28.03
C SER A 17 23.21 0.41 -28.86
N GLY A 18 23.32 0.53 -30.18
CA GLY A 18 22.56 -0.26 -31.13
C GLY A 18 22.94 -1.74 -31.08
N THR A 19 21.93 -2.59 -30.91
CA THR A 19 22.01 -3.99 -31.32
C THR A 19 22.04 -4.01 -32.85
N MET A 20 23.24 -4.17 -33.42
CA MET A 20 23.41 -4.45 -34.85
C MET A 20 22.73 -5.79 -35.19
N MET A 21 21.53 -5.73 -35.77
CA MET A 21 21.04 -6.82 -36.61
C MET A 21 21.91 -6.84 -37.87
N LYS A 22 22.73 -7.89 -38.03
CA LYS A 22 23.33 -8.24 -39.32
C LYS A 22 22.20 -8.62 -40.27
N ILE A 23 21.89 -7.73 -41.21
CA ILE A 23 21.14 -8.06 -42.43
C ILE A 23 22.20 -8.44 -43.46
N GLU A 24 22.42 -9.74 -43.64
CA GLU A 24 23.24 -10.26 -44.72
C GLU A 24 22.49 -10.12 -46.06
N GLN A 25 23.19 -9.48 -47.01
CA GLN A 25 23.03 -9.50 -48.46
C GLN A 25 21.70 -10.03 -49.01
N TRP A 26 20.80 -9.12 -49.35
CA TRP A 26 19.78 -9.36 -50.38
C TRP A 26 20.17 -8.57 -51.62
N GLY A 27 20.32 -9.31 -52.71
CA GLY A 27 20.84 -8.84 -53.99
C GLY A 27 19.92 -7.84 -54.69
N ASP A 28 20.52 -7.17 -55.66
CA ASP A 28 19.94 -6.17 -56.53
C ASP A 28 18.58 -6.59 -57.11
N SER A 29 17.50 -6.09 -56.52
CA SER A 29 16.20 -5.97 -57.18
C SER A 29 15.71 -4.54 -57.04
N GLU A 30 15.44 -3.90 -58.18
CA GLU A 30 14.87 -2.56 -58.33
C GLU A 30 13.45 -2.48 -57.75
N GLU A 31 13.31 -2.53 -56.42
CA GLU A 31 12.07 -2.16 -55.74
C GLU A 31 12.20 -0.76 -55.14
N GLY A 32 11.30 0.12 -55.57
CA GLY A 32 11.38 1.56 -55.41
C GLY A 32 11.36 2.09 -53.96
N PRO A 33 11.61 3.41 -53.79
CA PRO A 33 11.81 4.08 -52.49
C PRO A 33 10.61 4.09 -51.54
N GLY A 34 9.51 3.38 -51.84
CA GLY A 34 8.28 3.35 -51.05
C GLY A 34 8.34 2.50 -49.78
N LEU A 35 9.18 1.47 -49.71
CA LEU A 35 9.20 0.57 -48.54
C LEU A 35 9.92 1.15 -47.32
N TYR A 36 10.96 1.95 -47.54
CA TYR A 36 11.74 2.57 -46.45
C TYR A 36 10.97 3.70 -45.75
N MET A 37 10.16 4.47 -46.48
CA MET A 37 9.31 5.50 -45.88
C MET A 37 8.24 4.90 -44.96
N ASN A 38 7.63 3.77 -45.33
CA ASN A 38 6.59 3.15 -44.51
C ASN A 38 7.11 2.64 -43.16
N SER A 39 8.36 2.18 -43.11
CA SER A 39 8.98 1.71 -41.86
C SER A 39 9.34 2.87 -40.94
N ALA A 40 9.86 3.97 -41.50
CA ALA A 40 10.16 5.19 -40.75
C ALA A 40 8.88 5.87 -40.21
N TRP A 41 7.81 5.90 -41.00
CA TRP A 41 6.50 6.44 -40.57
C TRP A 41 5.90 5.62 -39.42
N LYS A 42 5.95 4.28 -39.49
CA LYS A 42 5.52 3.42 -38.38
C LYS A 42 6.34 3.66 -37.11
N LEU A 43 7.65 3.88 -37.24
CA LEU A 43 8.51 4.20 -36.10
C LEU A 43 8.15 5.55 -35.47
N ILE A 44 7.86 6.56 -36.30
CA ILE A 44 7.41 7.89 -35.86
C ILE A 44 6.04 7.80 -35.19
N GLU A 45 5.09 7.06 -35.74
CA GLU A 45 3.78 6.85 -35.12
C GLU A 45 3.92 6.19 -33.75
N VAL A 46 4.76 5.14 -33.64
CA VAL A 46 5.05 4.48 -32.36
C VAL A 46 5.72 5.46 -31.38
N LEU A 47 6.69 6.25 -31.83
CA LEU A 47 7.37 7.25 -30.98
C LEU A 47 6.44 8.38 -30.56
N VAL A 48 5.52 8.83 -31.42
CA VAL A 48 4.51 9.86 -31.09
C VAL A 48 3.51 9.29 -30.10
N VAL A 49 3.03 8.06 -30.28
CA VAL A 49 2.12 7.40 -29.33
C VAL A 49 2.83 7.20 -27.99
N LEU A 50 4.09 6.76 -27.98
CA LEU A 50 4.87 6.59 -26.76
C LEU A 50 5.17 7.92 -26.05
N THR A 51 5.56 8.95 -26.80
CA THR A 51 5.84 10.27 -26.23
C THR A 51 4.56 10.91 -25.70
N THR A 52 3.44 10.76 -26.42
CA THR A 52 2.13 11.24 -25.98
C THR A 52 1.66 10.46 -24.77
N ALA A 53 1.82 9.14 -24.74
CA ALA A 53 1.52 8.31 -23.56
C ALA A 53 2.37 8.76 -22.36
N VAL A 54 3.69 8.88 -22.50
CA VAL A 54 4.59 9.32 -21.41
C VAL A 54 4.24 10.73 -20.91
N LEU A 55 3.95 11.68 -21.81
CA LEU A 55 3.55 13.05 -21.46
C LEU A 55 2.16 13.12 -20.80
N MET A 56 1.20 12.30 -21.26
CA MET A 56 -0.16 12.24 -20.71
C MET A 56 -0.25 11.44 -19.41
N CYS A 57 0.65 10.46 -19.20
CA CYS A 57 0.71 9.64 -17.99
C CYS A 57 1.20 10.40 -16.75
N GLY A 58 1.53 11.69 -16.89
CA GLY A 58 1.76 12.55 -15.73
C GLY A 58 3.01 12.21 -14.93
N GLY A 59 4.00 11.51 -15.49
CA GLY A 59 5.28 11.22 -14.81
C GLY A 59 6.06 12.47 -14.35
N HIS A 60 5.63 13.67 -14.78
CA HIS A 60 6.12 14.97 -14.31
C HIS A 60 5.07 15.83 -13.61
N ARG A 61 3.81 15.37 -13.48
CA ARG A 61 2.79 16.11 -12.75
C ARG A 61 2.83 15.68 -11.28
N PRO A 62 3.03 16.60 -10.32
CA PRO A 62 2.75 16.29 -8.92
C PRO A 62 1.30 15.80 -8.84
N ALA A 63 1.07 14.73 -8.06
CA ALA A 63 -0.23 14.10 -7.90
C ALA A 63 -1.32 15.17 -7.76
N PRO A 64 -2.44 15.07 -8.52
CA PRO A 64 -3.49 16.07 -8.46
C PRO A 64 -3.92 16.23 -7.00
N LYS A 65 -3.83 17.45 -6.47
CA LYS A 65 -4.42 17.79 -5.17
C LYS A 65 -5.90 17.48 -5.28
N ARG A 66 -6.31 16.33 -4.77
CA ARG A 66 -7.70 15.87 -4.70
C ARG A 66 -8.42 16.89 -3.80
N LYS A 67 -9.06 17.89 -4.38
CA LYS A 67 -9.99 18.75 -3.65
C LYS A 67 -11.17 17.87 -3.26
N GLN A 68 -11.24 17.54 -1.97
CA GLN A 68 -12.43 16.94 -1.37
C GLN A 68 -13.51 18.03 -1.30
N ASP A 69 -14.25 18.21 -2.38
CA ASP A 69 -15.49 18.98 -2.35
C ASP A 69 -16.57 18.04 -1.76
N LEU A 70 -16.62 17.96 -0.42
CA LEU A 70 -17.49 17.10 0.39
C LEU A 70 -18.42 17.99 1.22
N GLU A 71 -19.51 18.48 0.63
CA GLU A 71 -20.51 19.33 1.32
C GLU A 71 -21.70 18.55 1.93
N GLY A 72 -21.69 17.21 1.95
CA GLY A 72 -22.91 16.44 2.26
C GLY A 72 -22.88 15.38 3.35
N ALA A 73 -21.73 14.89 3.82
CA ALA A 73 -21.71 13.76 4.76
C ALA A 73 -20.49 13.80 5.69
N LEU A 74 -20.75 14.08 6.98
CA LEU A 74 -19.78 14.28 8.07
C LEU A 74 -18.68 15.30 7.77
N HIS A 75 -18.63 16.41 8.52
CA HIS A 75 -17.47 17.31 8.54
C HIS A 75 -16.20 16.54 8.95
N CYS A 76 -15.51 15.95 7.98
CA CYS A 76 -14.22 15.29 8.14
C CYS A 76 -13.14 16.36 8.19
N CYS A 77 -13.09 17.13 9.27
CA CYS A 77 -12.00 18.06 9.49
C CYS A 77 -10.83 17.29 10.10
N ARG A 78 -9.69 17.31 9.40
CA ARG A 78 -8.44 16.77 9.95
C ARG A 78 -8.19 17.41 11.32
N PRO A 79 -7.88 16.62 12.37
CA PRO A 79 -7.63 17.20 13.68
C PRO A 79 -6.41 18.13 13.62
N THR A 80 -6.50 19.26 14.28
CA THR A 80 -5.41 20.25 14.42
C THR A 80 -4.74 20.20 15.78
N VAL A 81 -5.39 19.54 16.75
CA VAL A 81 -4.94 19.43 18.14
C VAL A 81 -5.03 17.96 18.53
N VAL A 82 -3.99 17.47 19.20
CA VAL A 82 -4.02 16.14 19.84
C VAL A 82 -4.98 16.24 21.02
N PRO A 83 -5.98 15.34 21.14
CA PRO A 83 -6.84 15.32 22.32
C PRO A 83 -6.00 15.24 23.60
N ASP A 84 -6.40 15.99 24.63
CA ASP A 84 -5.82 15.81 25.94
C ASP A 84 -6.35 14.51 26.54
N TRP A 85 -5.56 13.45 26.42
CA TRP A 85 -5.93 12.14 26.94
C TRP A 85 -5.97 12.12 28.48
N ASP A 86 -5.28 13.06 29.15
CA ASP A 86 -5.23 13.12 30.60
C ASP A 86 -6.54 13.69 31.21
N GLU A 87 -7.30 14.51 30.46
CA GLU A 87 -8.56 15.12 30.91
C GLU A 87 -9.71 14.11 31.11
N ASP A 88 -9.73 13.02 30.34
CA ASP A 88 -10.78 11.98 30.42
C ASP A 88 -10.68 11.11 31.70
N GLY A 89 -9.66 11.32 32.54
CA GLY A 89 -9.42 10.58 33.79
C GLY A 89 -9.05 9.10 33.62
N ALA A 90 -9.32 8.51 32.46
CA ALA A 90 -9.07 7.11 32.11
C ALA A 90 -7.74 6.88 31.38
N LYS A 91 -7.18 7.90 30.71
CA LYS A 91 -5.99 7.78 29.86
C LYS A 91 -4.83 8.67 30.34
N GLY A 92 -4.30 8.37 31.53
CA GLY A 92 -3.18 9.12 32.12
C GLY A 92 -1.84 9.05 31.35
N ALA A 93 -0.81 9.74 31.83
CA ALA A 93 0.52 9.90 31.19
C ALA A 93 1.15 8.62 30.59
N GLY A 94 0.96 7.44 31.22
CA GLY A 94 1.45 6.17 30.67
C GLY A 94 0.79 5.79 29.32
N TRP A 95 -0.47 6.16 29.12
CA TRP A 95 -1.19 5.97 27.87
C TRP A 95 -0.58 6.84 26.77
N THR A 96 -0.44 8.14 27.03
CA THR A 96 0.17 9.12 26.13
C THR A 96 1.60 8.74 25.73
N ALA A 97 2.40 8.26 26.69
CA ALA A 97 3.74 7.75 26.43
C ALA A 97 3.72 6.53 25.49
N LYS A 98 2.76 5.61 25.68
CA LYS A 98 2.62 4.43 24.82
C LYS A 98 2.15 4.78 23.41
N VAL A 99 1.16 5.68 23.28
CA VAL A 99 0.68 6.20 21.98
C VAL A 99 1.84 6.85 21.23
N SER A 100 2.61 7.71 21.91
CA SER A 100 3.79 8.37 21.32
C SER A 100 4.84 7.36 20.88
N ALA A 101 5.18 6.39 21.73
CA ALA A 101 6.14 5.35 21.39
C ALA A 101 5.69 4.50 20.19
N LEU A 102 4.39 4.23 20.07
CA LEU A 102 3.82 3.47 18.94
C LEU A 102 3.87 4.27 17.64
N ALA A 103 3.64 5.58 17.71
CA ALA A 103 3.65 6.51 16.57
C ALA A 103 5.06 6.75 15.98
N GLU A 104 6.12 6.55 16.77
CA GLU A 104 7.51 6.71 16.29
C GLU A 104 8.09 5.45 15.64
N ARG A 105 7.38 4.32 15.68
CA ARG A 105 7.80 3.06 15.05
C ARG A 105 7.36 3.03 13.59
N SER A 106 8.24 2.54 12.72
CA SER A 106 7.91 2.31 11.30
C SER A 106 8.89 1.34 10.66
N MET A 107 8.51 0.84 9.48
CA MET A 107 9.37 0.09 8.58
C MET A 107 9.57 0.90 7.31
N SER A 108 10.80 1.22 6.95
CA SER A 108 11.06 1.74 5.60
C SER A 108 10.82 0.66 4.55
N VAL A 109 10.54 1.09 3.32
CA VAL A 109 10.44 0.19 2.16
C VAL A 109 11.71 -0.66 1.99
N ALA A 110 12.90 -0.07 2.19
CA ALA A 110 14.16 -0.80 2.16
C ALA A 110 14.24 -1.89 3.23
N GLU A 111 13.83 -1.58 4.47
CA GLU A 111 13.86 -2.55 5.56
C GLU A 111 12.84 -3.67 5.38
N LEU A 112 11.63 -3.34 4.89
CA LEU A 112 10.61 -4.33 4.58
C LEU A 112 11.06 -5.29 3.47
N LEU A 113 11.67 -4.75 2.41
CA LEU A 113 12.20 -5.56 1.31
C LEU A 113 13.41 -6.39 1.73
N GLY A 114 14.32 -5.81 2.54
CA GLY A 114 15.42 -6.53 3.16
C GLY A 114 14.93 -7.67 4.05
N PHE A 115 13.88 -7.43 4.83
CA PHE A 115 13.22 -8.46 5.63
C PHE A 115 12.61 -9.57 4.75
N TYR A 116 11.92 -9.21 3.67
CA TYR A 116 11.35 -10.19 2.76
C TYR A 116 12.43 -11.09 2.13
N LYS A 117 13.55 -10.52 1.69
CA LYS A 117 14.69 -11.24 1.10
C LYS A 117 15.37 -12.25 2.03
N GLY A 118 15.21 -12.09 3.35
CA GLY A 118 15.74 -13.03 4.34
C GLY A 118 14.84 -14.25 4.57
N LEU A 119 13.56 -14.19 4.18
CA LEU A 119 12.65 -15.33 4.30
C LEU A 119 13.06 -16.46 3.35
N GLY A 120 13.00 -17.71 3.82
CA GLY A 120 13.44 -18.89 3.05
C GLY A 120 14.97 -19.02 2.94
N ARG A 121 15.73 -18.03 3.45
CA ARG A 121 17.21 -18.02 3.39
C ARG A 121 17.84 -17.92 4.77
N ASP A 122 17.62 -16.79 5.45
CA ASP A 122 18.27 -16.44 6.70
C ASP A 122 17.41 -16.83 7.92
N TYR A 123 16.09 -16.89 7.72
CA TYR A 123 15.09 -17.27 8.72
C TYR A 123 13.82 -17.79 8.04
N MET A 124 13.02 -18.58 8.78
CA MET A 124 11.85 -19.28 8.24
C MET A 124 12.20 -20.00 6.93
N HIS A 125 13.10 -20.98 7.00
CA HIS A 125 13.73 -21.61 5.83
C HIS A 125 12.74 -22.34 4.91
N ASP A 126 11.57 -22.71 5.43
CA ASP A 126 10.44 -23.31 4.73
C ASP A 126 9.46 -22.28 4.16
N TYR A 127 9.81 -20.98 4.15
CA TYR A 127 8.92 -19.94 3.63
C TYR A 127 8.58 -20.14 2.15
N GLU A 128 7.32 -20.47 1.90
CA GLU A 128 6.67 -20.45 0.60
C GLU A 128 5.77 -19.20 0.43
N PRO A 129 6.05 -18.30 -0.55
CA PRO A 129 5.30 -17.06 -0.78
C PRO A 129 3.81 -17.24 -1.08
N GLY A 130 3.45 -18.34 -1.76
CA GLY A 130 2.08 -18.66 -2.14
C GLY A 130 1.25 -19.35 -1.05
N LEU A 131 1.88 -19.72 0.07
CA LEU A 131 1.24 -20.47 1.16
C LEU A 131 1.19 -19.67 2.45
N HIS A 132 2.32 -19.05 2.82
CA HIS A 132 2.46 -18.45 4.13
C HIS A 132 1.80 -17.08 4.25
N THR A 133 0.94 -16.99 5.26
CA THR A 133 0.24 -15.78 5.62
C THR A 133 1.12 -14.84 6.45
N THR A 134 0.62 -13.62 6.68
CA THR A 134 1.29 -12.71 7.61
C THR A 134 1.30 -13.26 9.04
N ASP A 135 0.27 -14.01 9.45
CA ASP A 135 0.27 -14.70 10.76
C ASP A 135 1.43 -15.68 10.87
N ASP A 136 1.68 -16.47 9.82
CA ASP A 136 2.77 -17.44 9.78
C ASP A 136 4.13 -16.74 9.91
N VAL A 137 4.35 -15.69 9.12
CA VAL A 137 5.60 -14.90 9.15
C VAL A 137 5.80 -14.18 10.49
N VAL A 138 4.72 -13.66 11.09
CA VAL A 138 4.78 -13.07 12.43
C VAL A 138 5.30 -14.10 13.44
N CYS A 139 4.73 -15.29 13.41
CA CYS A 139 5.03 -16.35 14.36
C CYS A 139 6.42 -16.95 14.16
N GLN A 140 6.81 -17.20 12.91
CA GLN A 140 7.98 -17.99 12.57
C GLN A 140 9.23 -17.15 12.28
N ALA A 141 9.08 -15.85 11.99
CA ALA A 141 10.20 -14.94 11.74
C ALA A 141 10.20 -13.71 12.65
N ILE A 142 9.12 -12.92 12.67
CA ILE A 142 9.13 -11.60 13.35
C ILE A 142 9.31 -11.77 14.87
N ILE A 143 8.56 -12.67 15.51
CA ILE A 143 8.65 -12.92 16.96
C ILE A 143 10.05 -13.44 17.34
N PRO A 144 10.58 -14.50 16.70
CA PRO A 144 11.94 -14.98 16.98
C PRO A 144 13.02 -13.91 16.83
N LEU A 145 12.99 -13.14 15.73
CA LEU A 145 14.01 -12.13 15.44
C LEU A 145 13.93 -10.90 16.35
N SER A 146 12.74 -10.56 16.85
CA SER A 146 12.54 -9.40 17.73
C SER A 146 12.78 -9.70 19.22
N ARG A 147 13.03 -10.97 19.59
CA ARG A 147 13.27 -11.38 20.98
C ARG A 147 14.54 -10.78 21.60
N GLY A 148 15.58 -10.57 20.80
CA GLY A 148 16.92 -10.15 21.28
C GLY A 148 17.40 -8.81 20.76
N ARG A 149 16.59 -8.09 19.97
CA ARG A 149 17.06 -6.96 19.15
C ARG A 149 17.41 -5.69 19.95
N HIS A 150 17.12 -5.64 21.26
CA HIS A 150 17.34 -4.48 22.16
C HIS A 150 17.65 -4.84 23.62
N GLY A 151 18.42 -5.92 23.84
CA GLY A 151 18.62 -6.43 25.20
C GLY A 151 17.36 -7.06 25.82
N GLY A 152 16.32 -7.27 25.03
CA GLY A 152 15.11 -7.99 25.43
C GLY A 152 14.03 -8.00 24.35
N PRO A 153 12.88 -8.65 24.63
CA PRO A 153 11.77 -8.79 23.70
C PRO A 153 11.05 -7.45 23.44
N ALA A 154 10.99 -7.03 22.18
CA ALA A 154 10.41 -5.75 21.78
C ALA A 154 9.65 -5.86 20.44
N ALA A 155 8.99 -4.79 20.01
CA ALA A 155 8.47 -4.72 18.63
C ALA A 155 9.63 -4.76 17.64
N PHE A 156 9.45 -5.45 16.51
CA PHE A 156 10.52 -5.63 15.52
C PHE A 156 11.03 -4.31 14.96
N ALA A 157 10.12 -3.37 14.69
CA ALA A 157 10.42 -2.03 14.18
C ALA A 157 11.10 -1.12 15.22
N SER A 158 11.19 -1.51 16.50
CA SER A 158 11.92 -0.72 17.50
C SER A 158 13.42 -0.66 17.19
N ALA A 159 13.94 -1.59 16.38
CA ALA A 159 15.37 -1.68 15.98
C ALA A 159 15.70 -0.96 14.68
N SER A 160 14.67 -0.55 13.96
CA SER A 160 14.78 0.20 12.72
C SER A 160 14.88 1.69 13.06
N HIS A 161 15.81 2.39 12.40
CA HIS A 161 16.17 3.77 12.72
C HIS A 161 14.93 4.69 12.83
N GLU A 162 14.94 5.53 13.86
CA GLU A 162 13.88 6.47 14.25
C GLU A 162 13.22 7.18 13.07
N GLY A 163 11.90 7.25 13.09
CA GLY A 163 11.15 8.21 12.30
C GLY A 163 9.72 7.79 12.06
N ARG A 164 8.85 8.80 12.09
CA ARG A 164 7.41 8.64 11.94
C ARG A 164 7.07 8.01 10.58
N PRO A 165 6.02 7.16 10.54
CA PRO A 165 5.52 6.63 9.29
C PRO A 165 4.91 7.74 8.43
N ASP A 166 5.08 7.63 7.13
CA ASP A 166 4.35 8.40 6.13
C ASP A 166 2.92 7.85 5.98
N LYS A 167 2.75 6.53 6.14
CA LYS A 167 1.44 5.88 6.01
C LYS A 167 1.23 4.80 7.07
N MET A 168 -0.01 4.63 7.53
CA MET A 168 -0.45 3.41 8.23
C MET A 168 -1.00 2.39 7.24
N VAL A 169 -0.66 1.12 7.44
CA VAL A 169 -1.13 0.01 6.61
C VAL A 169 -2.19 -0.78 7.35
N THR A 170 -3.42 -0.73 6.84
CA THR A 170 -4.49 -1.65 7.25
C THR A 170 -4.42 -2.90 6.40
N HIS A 171 -4.27 -4.06 7.04
CA HIS A 171 -4.14 -5.35 6.35
C HIS A 171 -4.75 -6.50 7.16
N ASN A 172 -5.06 -7.60 6.46
CA ASN A 172 -5.53 -8.84 7.08
C ASN A 172 -4.35 -9.78 7.34
N TRP A 173 -4.23 -10.29 8.57
CA TRP A 173 -3.14 -11.22 8.92
C TRP A 173 -3.22 -12.58 8.23
N ARG A 174 -4.43 -12.97 7.78
CA ARG A 174 -4.62 -14.18 6.96
C ARG A 174 -4.27 -13.97 5.49
N ASN A 175 -3.95 -12.75 5.07
CA ASN A 175 -3.42 -12.50 3.74
C ASN A 175 -2.03 -13.11 3.60
N LEU A 176 -1.68 -13.55 2.40
CA LEU A 176 -0.32 -13.95 2.06
C LEU A 176 0.66 -12.81 2.42
N PHE A 177 1.77 -13.15 3.07
CA PHE A 177 2.74 -12.14 3.46
C PHE A 177 3.37 -11.46 2.24
N ARG A 178 3.56 -12.21 1.14
CA ARG A 178 4.00 -11.67 -0.16
C ARG A 178 3.09 -10.54 -0.63
N ASP A 179 1.77 -10.71 -0.52
CA ASP A 179 0.80 -9.74 -1.02
C ASP A 179 0.76 -8.47 -0.18
N LEU A 180 0.97 -8.59 1.14
CA LEU A 180 1.17 -7.42 2.01
C LEU A 180 2.41 -6.62 1.58
N VAL A 181 3.55 -7.29 1.37
CA VAL A 181 4.78 -6.62 0.91
C VAL A 181 4.56 -6.01 -0.47
N ALA A 182 3.95 -6.74 -1.39
CA ALA A 182 3.64 -6.26 -2.73
C ALA A 182 2.76 -5.00 -2.69
N ALA A 183 1.72 -4.96 -1.87
CA ALA A 183 0.85 -3.80 -1.73
C ALA A 183 1.62 -2.56 -1.24
N VAL A 184 2.53 -2.72 -0.27
CA VAL A 184 3.38 -1.62 0.22
C VAL A 184 4.36 -1.15 -0.85
N LEU A 185 5.00 -2.09 -1.57
CA LEU A 185 5.94 -1.74 -2.64
C LEU A 185 5.22 -1.08 -3.83
N SER A 186 4.04 -1.55 -4.22
CA SER A 186 3.20 -0.93 -5.25
C SER A 186 2.79 0.48 -4.86
N ASP A 187 2.38 0.69 -3.61
CA ASP A 187 2.10 2.03 -3.09
C ASP A 187 3.34 2.94 -3.16
N ALA A 188 4.50 2.44 -2.77
CA ALA A 188 5.76 3.16 -2.88
C ALA A 188 6.11 3.47 -4.34
N LEU A 189 5.85 2.56 -5.28
CA LEU A 189 6.09 2.72 -6.72
C LEU A 189 5.03 3.55 -7.45
N GLU A 190 3.97 3.95 -6.74
CA GLU A 190 2.79 4.66 -7.27
C GLU A 190 2.02 3.84 -8.32
N GLU A 191 1.99 2.53 -8.12
CA GLU A 191 1.21 1.59 -8.93
C GLU A 191 -0.22 1.49 -8.40
N THR A 192 -1.17 1.21 -9.29
CA THR A 192 -2.58 1.05 -8.93
C THR A 192 -2.90 -0.35 -8.41
N SER A 193 -2.15 -1.36 -8.85
CA SER A 193 -2.31 -2.75 -8.44
C SER A 193 -1.01 -3.34 -7.93
N PHE A 194 -1.10 -4.48 -7.21
CA PHE A 194 0.08 -5.17 -6.70
C PHE A 194 0.37 -6.53 -7.35
N GLY A 195 -0.46 -7.02 -8.27
CA GLY A 195 -0.28 -8.35 -8.87
C GLY A 195 1.07 -8.52 -9.57
N LEU A 196 1.55 -7.51 -10.32
CA LEU A 196 2.86 -7.58 -10.99
C LEU A 196 4.01 -7.57 -9.97
N VAL A 197 3.91 -6.71 -8.97
CA VAL A 197 4.92 -6.59 -7.91
C VAL A 197 5.00 -7.88 -7.08
N ALA A 198 3.86 -8.52 -6.80
CA ALA A 198 3.82 -9.82 -6.13
C ALA A 198 4.57 -10.91 -6.92
N LYS A 199 4.36 -10.99 -8.24
CA LYS A 199 5.10 -11.92 -9.11
C LYS A 199 6.60 -11.62 -9.16
N LEU A 200 6.96 -10.33 -9.20
CA LEU A 200 8.37 -9.90 -9.20
C LEU A 200 9.07 -10.16 -7.86
N LEU A 201 8.35 -10.14 -6.74
CA LEU A 201 8.92 -10.52 -5.45
C LEU A 201 9.41 -11.98 -5.42
N GLU A 202 8.81 -12.85 -6.23
CA GLU A 202 9.21 -14.26 -6.31
C GLU A 202 10.32 -14.51 -7.35
N THR A 203 10.39 -13.68 -8.38
CA THR A 203 11.19 -13.97 -9.58
C THR A 203 12.35 -13.00 -9.81
N ASP A 204 12.19 -11.72 -9.47
CA ASP A 204 13.19 -10.69 -9.73
C ASP A 204 13.09 -9.51 -8.75
N VAL A 205 13.43 -9.78 -7.49
CA VAL A 205 13.48 -8.75 -6.44
C VAL A 205 14.47 -7.62 -6.77
N ALA A 206 15.53 -7.92 -7.53
CA ALA A 206 16.54 -6.92 -7.90
C ALA A 206 15.97 -5.83 -8.81
N LEU A 207 15.05 -6.19 -9.73
CA LEU A 207 14.32 -5.22 -10.54
C LEU A 207 13.50 -4.26 -9.66
N LEU A 208 12.77 -4.80 -8.68
CA LEU A 208 12.00 -3.98 -7.72
C LEU A 208 12.91 -3.04 -6.93
N GLU A 209 14.03 -3.53 -6.43
CA GLU A 209 15.02 -2.69 -5.75
C GLU A 209 15.46 -1.54 -6.65
N GLY A 210 15.85 -1.83 -7.89
CA GLY A 210 16.28 -0.83 -8.87
C GLY A 210 15.23 0.26 -9.10
N MET A 211 13.96 -0.11 -9.21
CA MET A 211 12.86 0.83 -9.48
C MET A 211 12.46 1.70 -8.29
N LEU A 212 12.66 1.21 -7.06
CA LEU A 212 12.28 1.96 -5.86
C LEU A 212 13.12 3.23 -5.68
N GLY A 213 14.40 3.24 -6.10
CA GLY A 213 15.27 4.42 -6.02
C GLY A 213 15.25 5.08 -4.63
N GLU A 214 15.01 6.40 -4.57
CA GLU A 214 14.87 7.16 -3.32
C GLU A 214 13.62 6.78 -2.50
N ARG A 215 12.58 6.23 -3.14
CA ARG A 215 11.32 5.84 -2.47
C ARG A 215 11.51 4.69 -1.47
N ARG A 216 12.68 4.05 -1.48
CA ARG A 216 13.15 3.11 -0.46
C ARG A 216 13.12 3.66 0.97
N SER A 217 13.21 4.98 1.14
CA SER A 217 13.17 5.62 2.46
C SER A 217 11.75 5.89 2.97
N ARG A 218 10.69 5.71 2.16
CA ARG A 218 9.30 5.87 2.60
C ARG A 218 9.01 4.91 3.76
N LYS A 219 8.35 5.40 4.80
CA LYS A 219 8.12 4.70 6.06
C LYS A 219 6.66 4.32 6.22
N TYR A 220 6.42 3.07 6.59
CA TYR A 220 5.09 2.52 6.78
C TYR A 220 4.94 1.99 8.20
N TRP A 221 3.81 2.32 8.83
CA TRP A 221 3.40 1.68 10.06
C TRP A 221 2.62 0.42 9.72
N ILE A 222 3.19 -0.74 10.05
CA ILE A 222 2.60 -2.06 9.76
C ILE A 222 2.50 -2.79 11.09
N CYS A 223 1.28 -3.15 11.52
CA CYS A 223 1.05 -3.64 12.87
C CYS A 223 1.86 -4.90 13.20
N ALA A 224 2.08 -5.79 12.22
CA ALA A 224 2.93 -6.98 12.35
C ALA A 224 4.34 -6.64 12.87
N PHE A 225 4.91 -5.51 12.45
CA PHE A 225 6.27 -5.09 12.82
C PHE A 225 6.31 -4.05 13.94
N CYS A 226 5.31 -3.15 13.99
CA CYS A 226 5.30 -1.99 14.87
C CYS A 226 4.71 -2.28 16.26
N VAL A 227 3.88 -3.31 16.40
CA VAL A 227 3.35 -3.75 17.69
C VAL A 227 4.34 -4.72 18.35
N ASN A 228 4.48 -4.62 19.67
CA ASN A 228 5.26 -5.57 20.44
C ASN A 228 4.53 -6.92 20.55
N GLN A 229 4.77 -7.79 19.58
CA GLN A 229 4.17 -9.13 19.52
C GLN A 229 4.49 -9.98 20.77
N HIS A 230 5.59 -9.69 21.48
CA HIS A 230 5.93 -10.33 22.74
C HIS A 230 4.97 -9.97 23.88
N ALA A 231 4.44 -8.75 23.89
CA ALA A 231 3.46 -8.29 24.88
C ALA A 231 2.01 -8.55 24.46
N SER A 232 1.79 -9.17 23.29
CA SER A 232 0.44 -9.37 22.72
C SER A 232 0.12 -10.84 22.45
N ILE A 233 0.94 -11.55 21.67
CA ILE A 233 0.54 -12.85 21.10
C ILE A 233 1.63 -13.95 21.08
N CYS A 234 2.85 -13.70 21.60
CA CYS A 234 3.98 -14.67 21.49
C CYS A 234 3.69 -16.04 22.12
N ASP A 235 2.81 -16.09 23.12
CA ASP A 235 2.47 -17.29 23.89
C ASP A 235 1.76 -18.36 23.06
N ARG A 236 0.97 -17.96 22.06
CA ARG A 236 0.18 -18.88 21.22
C ARG A 236 1.02 -19.87 20.42
N LYS A 237 2.32 -19.62 20.28
CA LYS A 237 3.24 -20.41 19.47
C LYS A 237 4.46 -20.89 20.27
N GLY A 238 4.32 -20.95 21.59
CA GLY A 238 5.36 -21.50 22.46
C GLY A 238 6.60 -20.62 22.57
N CYS A 239 6.48 -19.31 22.32
CA CYS A 239 7.61 -18.41 22.55
C CYS A 239 7.98 -18.44 24.04
N PRO A 240 9.25 -18.69 24.40
CA PRO A 240 9.70 -18.74 25.80
C PRO A 240 9.81 -17.34 26.43
N CYS A 241 9.20 -16.33 25.80
CA CYS A 241 9.18 -14.96 26.27
C CYS A 241 8.26 -14.85 27.49
N ASN A 242 8.81 -14.70 28.70
CA ASN A 242 8.01 -14.49 29.92
C ASN A 242 7.41 -13.07 30.00
N VAL A 243 7.26 -12.39 28.86
CA VAL A 243 6.69 -11.04 28.80
C VAL A 243 5.18 -11.13 29.08
N PRO A 244 4.65 -10.36 30.06
CA PRO A 244 3.22 -10.31 30.32
C PRO A 244 2.40 -9.93 29.08
N LYS A 245 1.24 -10.55 28.90
CA LYS A 245 0.32 -10.23 27.80
C LYS A 245 -0.66 -9.15 28.23
N HIS A 246 -0.85 -8.16 27.36
CA HIS A 246 -1.74 -7.04 27.61
C HIS A 246 -2.77 -6.94 26.49
N PHE A 247 -4.04 -7.16 26.84
CA PHE A 247 -5.16 -7.09 25.91
C PHE A 247 -6.01 -5.82 26.10
N ASP A 248 -5.84 -5.13 27.23
CA ASP A 248 -6.48 -3.84 27.52
C ASP A 248 -5.60 -2.95 28.42
N GLY A 249 -6.12 -1.78 28.78
CA GLY A 249 -5.47 -0.81 29.65
C GLY A 249 -4.24 -0.12 29.03
N THR A 250 -3.43 0.50 29.90
CA THR A 250 -2.27 1.33 29.52
C THR A 250 -1.17 0.57 28.80
N ASN A 251 -0.98 -0.72 29.11
CA ASN A 251 0.12 -1.51 28.55
C ASN A 251 -0.24 -2.23 27.25
N CYS A 252 -1.53 -2.36 26.90
CA CYS A 252 -1.94 -2.90 25.61
C CYS A 252 -1.62 -1.90 24.50
N GLU A 253 -0.91 -2.31 23.45
CA GLU A 253 -0.64 -1.42 22.30
C GLU A 253 -1.80 -1.40 21.30
N MET A 254 -2.60 -2.47 21.23
CA MET A 254 -3.67 -2.63 20.24
C MET A 254 -4.85 -1.68 20.48
N ASN A 255 -5.15 -1.33 21.74
CA ASN A 255 -6.23 -0.39 22.06
C ASN A 255 -5.84 1.08 21.89
N LYS A 256 -4.67 1.37 21.32
CA LYS A 256 -4.13 2.73 21.10
C LYS A 256 -4.08 3.12 19.64
N PHE A 257 -4.59 2.30 18.73
CA PHE A 257 -4.45 2.55 17.29
C PHE A 257 -5.15 3.84 16.89
N ASP A 258 -6.38 4.09 17.35
CA ASP A 258 -7.11 5.32 17.05
C ASP A 258 -6.35 6.57 17.52
N ASP A 259 -5.88 6.55 18.77
CA ASP A 259 -5.14 7.68 19.36
C ASP A 259 -3.80 7.89 18.66
N MET A 260 -3.14 6.80 18.23
CA MET A 260 -1.89 6.84 17.47
C MET A 260 -2.12 7.38 16.05
N MET A 261 -3.19 6.96 15.36
CA MET A 261 -3.60 7.52 14.08
C MET A 261 -3.91 9.02 14.19
N CYS A 262 -4.65 9.42 15.24
CA CYS A 262 -4.96 10.81 15.52
C CYS A 262 -3.68 11.63 15.76
N LEU A 263 -2.77 11.14 16.60
CA LEU A 263 -1.49 11.79 16.87
C LEU A 263 -0.66 11.98 15.59
N LEU A 264 -0.58 10.96 14.74
CA LEU A 264 0.13 11.04 13.46
C LEU A 264 -0.56 11.98 12.47
N ALA A 265 -1.89 11.98 12.42
CA ALA A 265 -2.67 12.88 11.59
C ALA A 265 -2.42 14.36 11.94
N VAL A 266 -2.32 14.68 13.23
CA VAL A 266 -1.99 16.01 13.74
C VAL A 266 -0.52 16.37 13.45
N ARG A 267 0.42 15.46 13.73
CA ARG A 267 1.86 15.73 13.63
C ARG A 267 2.39 15.80 12.19
N SER A 268 1.76 15.09 11.27
CA SER A 268 2.18 15.06 9.87
C SER A 268 0.96 15.26 8.97
N PRO A 269 0.79 16.45 8.37
CA PRO A 269 -0.29 16.72 7.40
C PRO A 269 -0.23 15.84 6.15
N ALA A 270 0.91 15.20 5.87
CA ALA A 270 1.04 14.25 4.76
C ALA A 270 0.71 12.81 5.17
N PHE A 271 0.55 12.53 6.47
CA PHE A 271 0.20 11.19 6.95
C PHE A 271 -1.09 10.71 6.30
N SER A 272 -1.04 9.48 5.80
CA SER A 272 -2.11 8.89 5.01
C SER A 272 -2.30 7.41 5.40
N GLN A 273 -3.29 6.74 4.80
CA GLN A 273 -3.55 5.32 5.04
C GLN A 273 -3.43 4.54 3.73
N LEU A 274 -2.81 3.38 3.81
CA LEU A 274 -2.81 2.35 2.78
C LEU A 274 -3.70 1.19 3.24
N VAL A 275 -4.66 0.79 2.42
CA VAL A 275 -5.52 -0.38 2.63
C VAL A 275 -5.04 -1.49 1.70
N ALA A 276 -4.31 -2.46 2.25
CA ALA A 276 -3.74 -3.59 1.51
C ALA A 276 -4.74 -4.75 1.48
N VAL A 277 -5.52 -4.83 0.40
CA VAL A 277 -6.62 -5.78 0.25
C VAL A 277 -6.10 -7.14 -0.21
N ASP A 278 -6.47 -8.20 0.49
CA ASP A 278 -6.15 -9.56 0.05
C ASP A 278 -6.94 -9.95 -1.20
N VAL A 279 -6.41 -10.94 -1.95
CA VAL A 279 -7.00 -11.42 -3.21
C VAL A 279 -8.47 -11.83 -3.07
N ALA A 280 -8.87 -12.33 -1.89
CA ALA A 280 -10.24 -12.77 -1.60
C ALA A 280 -11.12 -11.66 -0.99
N PHE A 281 -10.60 -10.45 -0.83
CA PHE A 281 -11.26 -9.32 -0.17
C PHE A 281 -11.75 -9.64 1.27
N ASP A 282 -11.11 -10.60 1.93
CA ASP A 282 -11.42 -10.99 3.31
C ASP A 282 -11.07 -9.91 4.33
N LEU A 283 -10.23 -8.94 3.99
CA LEU A 283 -9.97 -7.75 4.78
C LEU A 283 -11.27 -7.06 5.21
N PHE A 284 -12.23 -6.95 4.30
CA PHE A 284 -13.52 -6.30 4.58
C PHE A 284 -14.43 -7.15 5.46
N SER A 285 -14.10 -8.42 5.69
CA SER A 285 -14.78 -9.27 6.68
C SER A 285 -14.20 -9.13 8.09
N ARG A 286 -13.14 -8.32 8.29
CA ARG A 286 -12.47 -8.15 9.58
C ARG A 286 -12.88 -6.84 10.24
N CYS A 287 -13.56 -6.94 11.38
CA CYS A 287 -14.07 -5.77 12.11
C CYS A 287 -12.98 -4.75 12.49
N TRP A 288 -11.79 -5.21 12.91
CA TRP A 288 -10.65 -4.33 13.19
C TRP A 288 -10.19 -3.55 11.94
N CYS A 289 -10.05 -4.21 10.79
CA CYS A 289 -9.64 -3.54 9.55
C CYS A 289 -10.67 -2.48 9.12
N ILE A 290 -11.96 -2.80 9.24
CA ILE A 290 -13.03 -1.85 8.91
C ILE A 290 -13.08 -0.68 9.88
N ALA A 291 -12.86 -0.93 11.18
CA ALA A 291 -12.74 0.14 12.18
C ALA A 291 -11.57 1.08 11.87
N GLU A 292 -10.40 0.55 11.48
CA GLU A 292 -9.25 1.36 11.06
C GLU A 292 -9.52 2.19 9.80
N ILE A 293 -10.25 1.64 8.82
CA ILE A 293 -10.64 2.38 7.62
C ILE A 293 -11.62 3.50 7.97
N ALA A 294 -12.62 3.23 8.81
CA ALA A 294 -13.58 4.23 9.26
C ALA A 294 -12.89 5.34 10.06
N GLU A 295 -11.94 4.99 10.93
CA GLU A 295 -11.15 5.94 11.70
C GLU A 295 -10.28 6.82 10.80
N GLY A 296 -9.63 6.25 9.79
CA GLY A 296 -8.88 7.01 8.79
C GLY A 296 -9.74 8.04 8.07
N GLN A 297 -10.97 7.66 7.68
CA GLN A 297 -11.93 8.58 7.08
C GLN A 297 -12.36 9.68 8.05
N ARG A 298 -12.66 9.32 9.32
CA ARG A 298 -13.05 10.27 10.37
C ARG A 298 -11.95 11.32 10.61
N LEU A 299 -10.69 10.90 10.57
CA LEU A 299 -9.51 11.76 10.73
C LEU A 299 -9.17 12.55 9.46
N GLY A 300 -9.92 12.39 8.37
CA GLY A 300 -9.65 13.05 7.09
C GLY A 300 -8.33 12.62 6.44
N LEU A 301 -7.88 11.39 6.69
CA LEU A 301 -6.68 10.84 6.06
C LEU A 301 -6.93 10.59 4.58
N VAL A 302 -5.91 10.82 3.75
CA VAL A 302 -5.94 10.32 2.38
C VAL A 302 -5.79 8.80 2.44
N GLN A 303 -6.82 8.08 2.01
CA GLN A 303 -6.82 6.62 1.96
C GLN A 303 -6.56 6.15 0.53
N GLN A 304 -5.61 5.23 0.38
CA GLN A 304 -5.30 4.56 -0.88
C GLN A 304 -5.57 3.06 -0.74
N ILE A 305 -6.25 2.48 -1.71
CA ILE A 305 -6.52 1.04 -1.75
C ILE A 305 -5.56 0.36 -2.72
N GLN A 306 -4.98 -0.76 -2.32
CA GLN A 306 -4.14 -1.60 -3.16
C GLN A 306 -4.81 -2.96 -3.31
N ILE A 307 -5.08 -3.35 -4.56
CA ILE A 307 -5.77 -4.59 -4.94
C ILE A 307 -4.87 -5.35 -5.91
N SER A 308 -4.93 -6.68 -5.87
CA SER A 308 -4.11 -7.55 -6.73
C SER A 308 -4.36 -7.27 -8.22
N SER A 309 -5.61 -7.34 -8.64
CA SER A 309 -6.04 -7.10 -10.03
C SER A 309 -7.50 -6.65 -10.10
N ARG A 310 -7.89 -6.13 -11.26
CA ARG A 310 -9.27 -5.78 -11.58
C ARG A 310 -10.19 -7.01 -11.55
N HIS A 311 -9.71 -8.15 -12.05
CA HIS A 311 -10.47 -9.39 -12.06
C HIS A 311 -10.88 -9.82 -10.63
N ASN A 312 -9.97 -9.72 -9.66
CA ASN A 312 -10.30 -10.03 -8.26
C ASN A 312 -11.33 -9.07 -7.67
N PHE A 313 -11.30 -7.80 -8.06
CA PHE A 313 -12.31 -6.81 -7.66
C PHE A 313 -13.70 -7.15 -8.22
N GLU A 314 -13.81 -7.38 -9.52
CA GLU A 314 -15.08 -7.72 -10.18
C GLU A 314 -15.69 -9.00 -9.58
N ALA A 315 -14.86 -10.02 -9.31
CA ALA A 315 -15.29 -11.26 -8.67
C ALA A 315 -15.77 -11.09 -7.21
N SER A 316 -15.34 -10.02 -6.53
CA SER A 316 -15.65 -9.77 -5.12
C SER A 316 -16.67 -8.63 -4.92
N GLU A 317 -17.14 -8.01 -5.98
CA GLU A 317 -17.95 -6.80 -5.91
C GLU A 317 -19.28 -7.01 -5.18
N GLU A 318 -19.97 -8.12 -5.46
CA GLU A 318 -21.23 -8.48 -4.78
C GLU A 318 -21.03 -8.67 -3.27
N LYS A 319 -19.95 -9.37 -2.88
CA LYS A 319 -19.57 -9.55 -1.47
C LYS A 319 -19.38 -8.20 -0.78
N LEU A 320 -18.77 -7.23 -1.46
CA LEU A 320 -18.52 -5.90 -0.92
C LEU A 320 -19.79 -5.03 -0.82
N GLN A 321 -20.75 -5.19 -1.73
CA GLN A 321 -22.04 -4.47 -1.65
C GLN A 321 -22.88 -4.90 -0.44
N ASN A 322 -22.67 -6.15 0.01
CA ASN A 322 -23.37 -6.78 1.11
C ASN A 322 -22.61 -6.72 2.44
N LEU A 323 -21.63 -5.82 2.59
CA LEU A 323 -20.90 -5.67 3.86
C LEU A 323 -21.84 -5.24 5.00
N ASP A 324 -21.69 -5.94 6.12
CA ASP A 324 -22.33 -5.64 7.40
C ASP A 324 -21.32 -5.87 8.54
N ILE A 325 -21.04 -4.82 9.32
CA ILE A 325 -20.15 -4.85 10.48
C ILE A 325 -20.56 -5.90 11.51
N GLN A 326 -21.85 -6.22 11.60
CA GLN A 326 -22.38 -7.23 12.50
C GLN A 326 -21.88 -8.62 12.13
N GLU A 327 -21.76 -8.93 10.84
CA GLU A 327 -21.32 -10.25 10.36
C GLU A 327 -19.79 -10.39 10.28
N MET A 328 -19.06 -9.33 10.62
CA MET A 328 -17.61 -9.33 10.57
C MET A 328 -16.95 -10.13 11.69
N ARG A 329 -15.80 -10.70 11.38
CA ARG A 329 -15.03 -11.59 12.25
C ARG A 329 -13.96 -10.83 13.01
N ALA A 330 -13.83 -11.14 14.29
CA ALA A 330 -12.66 -10.83 15.10
C ALA A 330 -11.90 -12.12 15.40
N PHE A 331 -10.68 -12.00 15.92
CA PHE A 331 -10.00 -13.17 16.47
C PHE A 331 -10.65 -13.61 17.79
N TYR A 332 -11.08 -12.64 18.61
CA TYR A 332 -11.83 -12.89 19.84
C TYR A 332 -13.20 -12.22 19.79
N ASP A 333 -14.23 -12.91 20.27
CA ASP A 333 -15.59 -12.33 20.33
C ASP A 333 -15.65 -11.07 21.19
N LYS A 334 -14.81 -10.97 22.23
CA LYS A 334 -14.65 -9.76 23.05
C LYS A 334 -14.26 -8.55 22.20
N ASP A 335 -13.36 -8.74 21.23
CA ASP A 335 -12.91 -7.65 20.35
C ASP A 335 -14.04 -7.22 19.40
N ARG A 336 -14.81 -8.17 18.86
CA ARG A 336 -16.00 -7.87 18.03
C ARG A 336 -17.01 -7.06 18.85
N ALA A 337 -17.31 -7.49 20.07
CA ALA A 337 -18.23 -6.78 20.96
C ALA A 337 -17.73 -5.36 21.29
N LEU A 338 -16.43 -5.19 21.56
CA LEU A 338 -15.81 -3.90 21.80
C LEU A 338 -15.95 -2.95 20.60
N ILE A 339 -15.70 -3.44 19.39
CA ILE A 339 -15.80 -2.65 18.16
C ILE A 339 -17.26 -2.27 17.89
N LEU A 340 -18.20 -3.21 18.03
CA LEU A 340 -19.62 -2.94 17.85
C LEU A 340 -20.11 -1.89 18.86
N GLU A 341 -19.67 -1.97 20.11
CA GLU A 341 -19.99 -0.95 21.12
C GLU A 341 -19.38 0.41 20.80
N LYS A 342 -18.11 0.46 20.36
CA LYS A 342 -17.47 1.69 19.88
C LYS A 342 -18.26 2.32 18.72
N VAL A 343 -18.70 1.51 17.76
CA VAL A 343 -19.52 1.98 16.64
C VAL A 343 -20.85 2.54 17.14
N LYS A 344 -21.52 1.88 18.08
CA LYS A 344 -22.76 2.40 18.70
C LYS A 344 -22.53 3.71 19.44
N GLN A 345 -21.43 3.85 20.18
CA GLN A 345 -21.10 5.10 20.86
C GLN A 345 -20.88 6.24 19.88
N GLN A 346 -20.19 5.98 18.77
CA GLN A 346 -19.86 7.00 17.77
C GLN A 346 -21.03 7.36 16.86
N TYR A 347 -21.85 6.38 16.46
CA TYR A 347 -22.92 6.57 15.49
C TYR A 347 -24.31 6.58 16.13
N GLY A 348 -24.42 6.43 17.45
CA GLY A 348 -25.66 6.42 18.23
C GLY A 348 -26.13 5.00 18.60
N GLN A 349 -26.66 4.83 19.82
CA GLN A 349 -27.04 3.52 20.36
C GLN A 349 -28.12 2.79 19.55
N GLU A 350 -29.13 3.53 19.08
CA GLU A 350 -30.21 2.99 18.25
C GLU A 350 -29.94 3.27 16.75
N GLY A 351 -29.82 2.21 15.94
CA GLY A 351 -29.54 2.31 14.51
C GLY A 351 -28.12 2.75 14.13
N GLY A 352 -27.19 2.84 15.08
CA GLY A 352 -25.79 3.26 14.81
C GLY A 352 -25.03 2.30 13.90
N LEU A 353 -25.30 1.00 14.02
CA LEU A 353 -24.68 -0.03 13.18
C LEU A 353 -25.12 0.11 11.71
N ASP A 354 -26.41 0.37 11.46
CA ASP A 354 -26.93 0.60 10.11
C ASP A 354 -26.35 1.89 9.50
N ARG A 355 -26.26 2.95 10.30
CA ARG A 355 -25.61 4.20 9.88
C ARG A 355 -24.15 3.98 9.54
N PHE A 356 -23.42 3.21 10.36
CA PHE A 356 -22.04 2.84 10.09
C PHE A 356 -21.91 2.06 8.78
N ASN A 357 -22.73 1.02 8.58
CA ASN A 357 -22.75 0.24 7.35
C ASN A 357 -23.04 1.11 6.12
N ALA A 358 -23.99 2.06 6.21
CA ALA A 358 -24.28 3.01 5.15
C ALA A 358 -23.08 3.93 4.84
N VAL A 359 -22.41 4.45 5.88
CA VAL A 359 -21.18 5.26 5.73
C VAL A 359 -20.07 4.45 5.06
N MET A 360 -19.86 3.19 5.48
CA MET A 360 -18.85 2.32 4.89
C MET A 360 -19.14 2.01 3.42
N LYS A 361 -20.40 1.70 3.07
CA LYS A 361 -20.80 1.49 1.68
C LYS A 361 -20.60 2.74 0.83
N SER A 362 -20.92 3.91 1.37
CA SER A 362 -20.64 5.20 0.71
C SER A 362 -19.13 5.40 0.51
N LEU A 363 -18.32 5.19 1.55
CA LEU A 363 -16.86 5.32 1.48
C LEU A 363 -16.25 4.41 0.41
N LEU A 364 -16.78 3.20 0.24
CA LEU A 364 -16.26 2.26 -0.75
C LEU A 364 -16.73 2.59 -2.17
N PHE A 365 -18.01 2.90 -2.35
CA PHE A 365 -18.67 2.88 -3.66
C PHE A 365 -19.19 4.21 -4.18
N ASN A 366 -19.04 5.31 -3.45
CA ASN A 366 -19.48 6.62 -3.91
C ASN A 366 -18.86 6.96 -5.28
N THR A 367 -19.69 7.22 -6.29
CA THR A 367 -19.28 7.35 -7.70
C THR A 367 -18.28 8.47 -7.97
N GLY A 368 -18.17 9.48 -7.11
CA GLY A 368 -17.21 10.58 -7.26
C GLY A 368 -15.98 10.48 -6.36
N SER A 369 -16.11 9.84 -5.19
CA SER A 369 -15.10 9.93 -4.12
C SER A 369 -14.75 8.61 -3.43
N GLY A 370 -15.45 7.52 -3.76
CA GLY A 370 -15.27 6.22 -3.16
C GLY A 370 -13.88 5.63 -3.39
N LEU A 371 -13.44 4.79 -2.46
CA LEU A 371 -12.13 4.13 -2.52
C LEU A 371 -12.01 3.21 -3.74
N LEU A 372 -13.11 2.58 -4.16
CA LEU A 372 -13.15 1.63 -5.28
C LEU A 372 -13.54 2.27 -6.62
N THR A 373 -13.81 3.57 -6.64
CA THR A 373 -14.30 4.27 -7.83
C THR A 373 -13.32 4.22 -9.00
N ALA A 374 -12.02 4.33 -8.71
CA ALA A 374 -10.96 4.21 -9.72
C ALA A 374 -10.91 2.82 -10.38
N TRP A 375 -11.53 1.80 -9.77
CA TRP A 375 -11.55 0.43 -10.29
C TRP A 375 -12.81 0.12 -11.11
N ARG A 376 -13.93 0.81 -10.82
CA ARG A 376 -15.18 0.66 -11.59
C ARG A 376 -15.15 1.40 -12.93
N ASN A 377 -14.64 2.62 -12.92
CA ASN A 377 -14.75 3.55 -14.05
C ASN A 377 -13.36 3.94 -14.54
N LEU A 378 -12.66 3.00 -15.19
CA LEU A 378 -11.44 3.32 -15.93
C LEU A 378 -11.80 4.20 -17.12
N ASP A 379 -11.70 5.52 -16.94
CA ASP A 379 -11.77 6.44 -18.06
C ASP A 379 -10.53 6.28 -18.97
N ALA A 380 -10.58 6.87 -20.16
CA ALA A 380 -9.48 6.81 -21.12
C ALA A 380 -8.15 7.33 -20.53
N SER A 381 -8.19 8.28 -19.58
CA SER A 381 -6.99 8.79 -18.93
C SER A 381 -6.36 7.75 -18.00
N GLN A 382 -7.18 6.98 -17.28
CA GLN A 382 -6.69 5.91 -16.40
C GLN A 382 -6.12 4.74 -17.20
N GLN A 383 -6.77 4.37 -18.31
CA GLN A 383 -6.24 3.35 -19.24
C GLN A 383 -4.90 3.76 -19.85
N LEU A 384 -4.78 5.02 -20.29
CA LEU A 384 -3.49 5.56 -20.75
C LEU A 384 -2.46 5.52 -19.63
N GLY A 385 -2.85 5.90 -18.41
CA GLY A 385 -2.00 5.80 -17.22
C GLY A 385 -1.47 4.39 -16.95
N GLU A 386 -2.30 3.35 -17.13
CA GLU A 386 -1.88 1.95 -17.04
C GLU A 386 -0.86 1.59 -18.13
N ALA A 387 -1.11 2.00 -19.38
CA ALA A 387 -0.17 1.79 -20.47
C ALA A 387 1.18 2.47 -20.19
N GLY A 388 1.20 3.70 -19.69
CA GLY A 388 2.45 4.38 -19.32
C GLY A 388 3.19 3.74 -18.16
N ARG A 389 2.47 3.23 -17.15
CA ARG A 389 3.08 2.45 -16.07
C ARG A 389 3.71 1.17 -16.61
N LEU A 390 3.02 0.45 -17.50
CA LEU A 390 3.58 -0.72 -18.16
C LEU A 390 4.85 -0.38 -18.96
N MET A 391 4.85 0.72 -19.72
CA MET A 391 6.05 1.16 -20.44
C MET A 391 7.22 1.50 -19.49
N LYS A 392 6.93 2.11 -18.32
CA LYS A 392 7.94 2.34 -17.26
C LYS A 392 8.53 1.02 -16.77
N TRP A 393 7.71 -0.01 -16.55
CA TRP A 393 8.19 -1.34 -16.16
C TRP A 393 9.07 -1.98 -17.25
N VAL A 394 8.63 -1.92 -18.50
CA VAL A 394 9.37 -2.48 -19.64
C VAL A 394 10.72 -1.79 -19.84
N ALA A 395 10.76 -0.47 -19.65
CA ALA A 395 12.01 0.28 -19.68
C ALA A 395 12.96 -0.15 -18.55
N ALA A 396 12.45 -0.34 -17.33
CA ALA A 396 13.24 -0.79 -16.19
C ALA A 396 13.77 -2.23 -16.35
N ASP A 397 13.02 -3.08 -17.05
CA ASP A 397 13.42 -4.45 -17.39
C ASP A 397 14.56 -4.51 -18.44
N ASN A 398 15.00 -3.37 -18.98
CA ASN A 398 16.07 -3.26 -19.98
C ASN A 398 15.87 -4.18 -21.19
N GLY A 399 14.61 -4.37 -21.62
CA GLY A 399 14.26 -5.19 -22.78
C GLY A 399 14.43 -6.70 -22.58
N ARG A 400 14.56 -7.21 -21.34
CA ARG A 400 14.64 -8.66 -21.07
C ARG A 400 13.32 -9.39 -21.30
N GLY A 401 12.20 -8.67 -21.39
CA GLY A 401 10.88 -9.22 -21.68
C GLY A 401 10.20 -9.91 -20.49
N ARG A 402 10.77 -9.83 -19.28
CA ARG A 402 10.24 -10.46 -18.07
C ARG A 402 8.93 -9.84 -17.64
N VAL A 403 8.83 -8.51 -17.71
CA VAL A 403 7.60 -7.78 -17.36
C VAL A 403 6.43 -8.24 -18.23
N TRP A 404 6.65 -8.40 -19.54
CA TRP A 404 5.61 -8.86 -20.47
C TRP A 404 5.15 -10.28 -20.15
N GLN A 405 6.07 -11.21 -19.88
CA GLN A 405 5.74 -12.58 -19.50
C GLN A 405 4.88 -12.66 -18.23
N LEU A 406 5.13 -11.78 -17.26
CA LEU A 406 4.37 -11.75 -16.01
C LEU A 406 3.03 -11.01 -16.13
N TRP A 407 2.97 -10.01 -17.03
CA TRP A 407 1.78 -9.21 -17.28
C TRP A 407 0.68 -10.01 -17.98
N ASP A 408 1.00 -10.76 -19.02
CA ASP A 408 0.02 -11.55 -19.80
C ASP A 408 -0.68 -12.63 -18.97
N ALA A 409 -0.12 -12.99 -17.81
CA ALA A 409 -0.66 -13.98 -16.89
C ALA A 409 -1.57 -13.37 -15.79
N GLN A 410 -2.09 -12.14 -15.96
CA GLN A 410 -2.93 -11.45 -14.95
C GLN A 410 -4.43 -11.53 -15.20
#